data_AF-A0A2A3EMB2-F1
#
_entry.id   AF-A0A2A3EMB2-F1
#
_cell.length_a   1.000
_cell.length_b   1.000
_cell.length_c   1.000
_cell.angle_alpha   90.00
_cell.angle_beta   90.00
_cell.angle_gamma   90.00
#
_symmetry.space_group_name_H-M   'P 1'
#
loop_
_entity.id
_entity.type
_entity.pdbx_description
1 polymer ?
#
loop_
_entity_poly.entity_id
_entity_poly.type
_entity_poly.pdbx_seq_one_letter_code
_entity_poly.pdbx_strand_id
1 'polypeptide(L)'
;MGSGQSARKLTINNEEIDVIEISESVVERLTQKMNEEKPNVANEVRSATLTDSKKTASSQLSQSDIPVNAGYPIYQPQLTLTALQIQQQKEKEFRNQDNYWQKRLQDLEQKHSEINNIINAEYKKAAEQLNANDKDGINAQDTIQPCKSNSDKVFKCYQDYPKEILNCSSLVEEFSNCVDQRRAQVIAAR
;
A
#
# COMPACT_ATOMS: atom_id res chain seq x y z
N MET A 1 22.76 -22.88 -27.59
CA MET A 1 22.77 -22.86 -26.11
C MET A 1 22.94 -21.41 -25.69
N GLY A 2 21.98 -20.83 -24.98
CA GLY A 2 21.99 -19.42 -24.60
C GLY A 2 20.64 -19.00 -24.04
N SER A 3 20.46 -19.25 -22.75
CA SER A 3 19.25 -19.01 -21.97
C SER A 3 18.94 -17.51 -21.87
N GLY A 4 17.82 -17.09 -22.47
CA GLY A 4 17.27 -15.76 -22.29
C GLY A 4 16.71 -15.58 -20.88
N GLN A 5 17.33 -14.69 -20.11
CA GLN A 5 16.86 -14.26 -18.79
C GLN A 5 15.55 -13.47 -19.00
N SER A 6 14.40 -14.10 -18.76
CA SER A 6 13.09 -13.45 -18.88
C SER A 6 12.84 -12.59 -17.64
N ALA A 7 13.23 -11.31 -17.72
CA ALA A 7 12.77 -10.30 -16.79
C ALA A 7 11.29 -10.00 -17.07
N ARG A 8 10.38 -10.83 -16.53
CA ARG A 8 8.94 -10.57 -16.59
C ARG A 8 8.63 -9.37 -15.70
N LYS A 9 8.55 -8.19 -16.31
CA LYS A 9 8.04 -6.96 -15.70
C LYS A 9 6.56 -7.17 -15.37
N LEU A 10 6.23 -7.39 -14.10
CA LEU A 10 4.86 -7.40 -13.60
C LEU A 10 4.35 -5.96 -13.60
N THR A 11 3.79 -5.52 -14.72
CA THR A 11 2.99 -4.29 -14.77
C THR A 11 1.61 -4.64 -14.20
N ILE A 12 1.37 -4.24 -12.96
CA ILE A 12 0.01 -4.18 -12.41
C ILE A 12 -0.67 -3.03 -13.15
N ASN A 13 -1.38 -3.36 -14.22
CA ASN A 13 -2.29 -2.43 -14.88
C ASN A 13 -3.42 -2.18 -13.90
N ASN A 14 -3.33 -1.07 -13.19
CA ASN A 14 -4.43 -0.53 -12.41
C ASN A 14 -5.40 0.09 -13.42
N GLU A 15 -6.24 -0.77 -14.02
CA GLU A 15 -7.30 -0.35 -14.93
C GLU A 15 -8.22 0.62 -14.18
N GLU A 16 -8.14 1.88 -14.61
CA GLU A 16 -9.11 2.97 -14.45
C GLU A 16 -9.95 2.86 -13.17
N ILE A 17 -9.35 3.31 -12.06
CA ILE A 17 -10.12 3.67 -10.87
C ILE A 17 -11.01 4.82 -11.30
N ASP A 18 -12.28 4.54 -11.54
CA ASP A 18 -13.31 5.57 -11.63
C ASP A 18 -13.26 6.33 -10.30
N VAL A 19 -12.73 7.55 -10.35
CA VAL A 19 -12.55 8.42 -9.20
C VAL A 19 -13.95 8.68 -8.66
N ILE A 20 -14.24 8.25 -7.43
CA ILE A 20 -15.54 8.50 -6.80
C ILE A 20 -15.74 10.02 -6.76
N GLU A 21 -16.59 10.56 -7.65
CA GLU A 21 -16.95 11.97 -7.67
C GLU A 21 -17.83 12.26 -6.46
N ILE A 22 -17.21 12.81 -5.41
CA ILE A 22 -17.91 13.27 -4.22
C ILE A 22 -18.50 14.65 -4.56
N SER A 23 -19.83 14.81 -4.43
CA SER A 23 -20.48 16.11 -4.61
C SER A 23 -19.93 17.13 -3.60
N GLU A 24 -19.77 18.39 -4.02
CA GLU A 24 -19.21 19.48 -3.21
C GLU A 24 -19.90 19.64 -1.83
N SER A 25 -21.22 19.36 -1.76
CA SER A 25 -22.01 19.38 -0.51
C SER A 25 -21.68 18.25 0.48
N VAL A 26 -21.02 17.18 0.04
CA VAL A 26 -20.53 16.08 0.90
C VAL A 26 -19.13 16.42 1.41
N VAL A 27 -18.30 17.06 0.58
CA VAL A 27 -16.98 17.57 0.98
C VAL A 27 -17.12 18.61 2.09
N GLU A 28 -18.03 19.57 1.94
CA GLU A 28 -18.27 20.63 2.93
C GLU A 28 -18.74 20.06 4.29
N ARG A 29 -19.58 19.02 4.27
CA ARG A 29 -20.03 18.34 5.49
C ARG A 29 -18.91 17.55 6.17
N LEU A 30 -18.01 16.91 5.42
CA LEU A 30 -16.87 16.20 6.00
C LEU A 30 -15.85 17.15 6.62
N THR A 31 -15.55 18.26 5.94
CA THR A 31 -14.57 19.24 6.43
C THR A 31 -15.11 20.01 7.64
N GLN A 32 -16.41 20.34 7.66
CA GLN A 32 -17.05 20.97 8.82
C GLN A 32 -17.05 20.04 10.04
N LYS A 33 -17.28 18.74 9.83
CA LYS A 33 -17.24 17.73 10.91
C LYS A 33 -15.81 17.46 11.44
N MET A 34 -14.78 17.70 10.63
CA MET A 34 -13.37 17.57 11.05
C MET A 34 -12.86 18.77 11.86
N ASN A 35 -13.45 19.96 11.70
CA ASN A 35 -12.99 21.17 12.37
C ASN A 35 -13.61 21.40 13.76
N GLU A 36 -14.61 20.61 14.18
CA GLU A 36 -15.26 20.77 15.49
C GLU A 36 -14.83 19.76 16.57
N GLU A 37 -13.94 18.80 16.29
CA GLU A 37 -13.60 17.78 17.31
C GLU A 37 -12.10 17.54 17.51
N LYS A 38 -11.57 18.09 18.63
CA LYS A 38 -10.83 17.37 19.70
C LYS A 38 -10.30 18.37 20.76
N PRO A 39 -10.09 17.98 22.05
CA PRO A 39 -9.97 16.61 22.60
C PRO A 39 -10.67 16.33 23.96
N ASN A 40 -11.06 15.08 24.25
CA ASN A 40 -10.55 14.25 25.37
C ASN A 40 -11.36 12.93 25.61
N VAL A 41 -10.63 11.81 25.55
CA VAL A 41 -10.56 10.67 26.49
C VAL A 41 -11.80 9.77 26.78
N ALA A 42 -11.55 8.47 26.49
CA ALA A 42 -11.94 7.22 27.16
C ALA A 42 -13.34 6.59 26.99
N ASN A 43 -13.24 5.35 26.48
CA ASN A 43 -13.88 4.11 26.92
C ASN A 43 -15.34 3.76 26.57
N GLU A 44 -15.42 2.47 26.21
CA GLU A 44 -16.55 1.54 26.29
C GLU A 44 -17.65 1.60 25.22
N VAL A 45 -17.56 0.61 24.31
CA VAL A 45 -18.53 -0.49 24.17
C VAL A 45 -19.91 -0.19 24.77
N ARG A 46 -20.98 -0.23 23.96
CA ARG A 46 -22.07 -1.24 24.08
C ARG A 46 -23.18 -1.03 23.06
N SER A 47 -23.64 -2.15 22.53
CA SER A 47 -24.90 -2.41 21.83
C SER A 47 -26.14 -1.86 22.55
N ALA A 48 -27.18 -1.51 21.78
CA ALA A 48 -28.60 -1.85 22.01
C ALA A 48 -29.47 -1.10 20.97
N THR A 49 -30.26 -1.76 20.13
CA THR A 49 -31.65 -2.24 20.33
C THR A 49 -32.71 -1.13 20.26
N LEU A 50 -33.72 -1.43 19.43
CA LEU A 50 -34.97 -0.73 19.11
C LEU A 50 -35.79 -0.28 20.34
N THR A 51 -36.55 0.83 20.25
CA THR A 51 -38.04 0.89 20.34
C THR A 51 -38.62 2.32 20.57
N ASP A 52 -39.56 2.69 19.70
CA ASP A 52 -40.92 3.22 19.97
C ASP A 52 -41.23 4.70 20.37
N SER A 53 -42.03 5.34 19.48
CA SER A 53 -43.20 6.22 19.69
C SER A 53 -43.20 7.44 20.65
N LYS A 54 -43.43 8.66 20.13
CA LYS A 54 -44.76 9.34 19.97
C LYS A 54 -44.66 10.83 19.58
N LYS A 55 -45.68 11.26 18.81
CA LYS A 55 -46.20 12.56 18.33
C LYS A 55 -45.90 13.79 19.24
N THR A 56 -45.80 15.05 18.79
CA THR A 56 -46.78 15.92 18.09
C THR A 56 -46.06 17.26 17.80
N ALA A 57 -46.21 17.96 16.67
CA ALA A 57 -47.20 19.03 16.49
C ALA A 57 -47.15 19.66 15.08
N SER A 58 -48.32 20.17 14.69
CA SER A 58 -48.77 20.77 13.44
C SER A 58 -48.09 22.11 13.07
N SER A 59 -47.94 22.38 11.77
CA SER A 59 -48.08 23.72 11.20
C SER A 59 -48.48 23.68 9.72
N GLN A 60 -49.79 23.72 9.53
CA GLN A 60 -50.60 24.45 8.55
C GLN A 60 -50.17 24.62 7.08
N LEU A 61 -51.14 24.24 6.24
CA LEU A 61 -51.37 24.48 4.83
C LEU A 61 -51.59 25.98 4.54
N SER A 62 -50.98 26.52 3.48
CA SER A 62 -51.36 27.80 2.87
C SER A 62 -51.89 27.55 1.46
N GLN A 63 -53.21 27.68 1.30
CA GLN A 63 -53.90 27.79 0.02
C GLN A 63 -53.66 29.19 -0.56
N SER A 64 -53.37 29.26 -1.87
CA SER A 64 -53.47 30.50 -2.65
C SER A 64 -54.41 30.25 -3.81
N ASP A 65 -55.49 31.03 -3.86
CA ASP A 65 -56.56 30.97 -4.85
C ASP A 65 -56.09 31.30 -6.28
N ILE A 66 -56.77 30.68 -7.24
CA ILE A 66 -56.51 30.70 -8.70
C ILE A 66 -57.43 31.74 -9.37
N PRO A 67 -57.09 32.25 -10.58
CA PRO A 67 -58.11 32.25 -11.63
C PRO A 67 -57.67 31.47 -12.88
N VAL A 68 -58.61 30.63 -13.32
CA VAL A 68 -58.52 29.64 -14.39
C VAL A 68 -58.41 30.34 -15.74
N ASN A 69 -57.38 30.01 -16.53
CA ASN A 69 -57.40 30.19 -17.99
C ASN A 69 -57.29 28.81 -18.66
N ALA A 70 -58.26 28.53 -19.53
CA ALA A 70 -58.48 27.25 -20.17
C ALA A 70 -57.39 26.93 -21.20
N GLY A 71 -56.62 25.89 -20.93
CA GLY A 71 -55.71 25.24 -21.87
C GLY A 71 -55.51 23.80 -21.42
N TYR A 72 -55.93 22.87 -22.26
CA TYR A 72 -55.94 21.42 -22.08
C TYR A 72 -54.87 20.85 -21.13
N PRO A 73 -55.21 19.95 -20.19
CA PRO A 73 -54.20 19.23 -19.43
C PRO A 73 -53.45 18.31 -20.39
N ILE A 74 -52.23 18.71 -20.79
CA ILE A 74 -51.29 17.78 -21.38
C ILE A 74 -50.93 16.78 -20.28
N TYR A 75 -51.59 15.63 -20.33
CA TYR A 75 -51.25 14.47 -19.53
C TYR A 75 -49.90 13.96 -20.06
N GLN A 76 -48.80 14.53 -19.57
CA GLN A 76 -47.50 13.89 -19.74
C GLN A 76 -47.48 12.68 -18.80
N PRO A 77 -47.37 11.44 -19.30
CA PRO A 77 -47.25 10.29 -18.43
C PRO A 77 -45.83 10.33 -17.84
N GLN A 78 -45.69 10.94 -16.67
CA GLN A 78 -44.53 10.73 -15.82
C GLN A 78 -44.58 9.27 -15.38
N LEU A 79 -43.78 8.40 -16.00
CA LEU A 79 -43.53 7.05 -15.51
C LEU A 79 -42.80 7.17 -14.17
N THR A 80 -43.56 7.33 -13.09
CA THR A 80 -43.02 7.32 -11.74
C THR A 80 -42.76 5.87 -11.36
N LEU A 81 -41.49 5.47 -11.30
CA LEU A 81 -41.11 4.16 -10.79
C LEU A 81 -41.61 4.06 -9.34
N THR A 82 -42.25 2.94 -8.99
CA THR A 82 -42.73 2.77 -7.62
C THR A 82 -41.54 2.68 -6.66
N ALA A 83 -41.66 3.24 -5.45
CA ALA A 83 -40.58 3.22 -4.45
C ALA A 83 -40.07 1.79 -4.17
N LEU A 84 -40.97 0.78 -4.24
CA LEU A 84 -40.62 -0.63 -4.08
C LEU A 84 -39.70 -1.13 -5.20
N GLN A 85 -39.96 -0.77 -6.46
CA GLN A 85 -39.11 -1.15 -7.59
C GLN A 85 -37.71 -0.54 -7.47
N ILE A 86 -37.63 0.73 -7.04
CA ILE A 86 -36.36 1.41 -6.79
C ILE A 86 -35.58 0.66 -5.70
N GLN A 87 -36.24 0.29 -4.59
CA GLN A 87 -35.60 -0.45 -3.50
C GLN A 87 -35.08 -1.82 -3.96
N GLN A 88 -35.85 -2.56 -4.76
CA GLN A 88 -35.43 -3.84 -5.30
C GLN A 88 -34.22 -3.71 -6.23
N GLN A 89 -34.22 -2.69 -7.10
CA GLN A 89 -33.07 -2.42 -7.96
C GLN A 89 -31.83 -2.07 -7.14
N LYS A 90 -31.98 -1.23 -6.12
CA LYS A 90 -30.88 -0.84 -5.22
C LYS A 90 -30.30 -2.02 -4.46
N GLU A 91 -31.15 -2.87 -3.91
CA GLU A 91 -30.70 -4.10 -3.23
C GLU A 91 -29.92 -5.01 -4.20
N LYS A 92 -30.38 -5.16 -5.44
CA LYS A 92 -29.66 -5.94 -6.46
C LYS A 92 -28.31 -5.31 -6.83
N GLU A 93 -28.25 -3.99 -6.98
CA GLU A 93 -27.01 -3.25 -7.20
C GLU A 93 -26.02 -3.48 -6.04
N PHE A 94 -26.48 -3.35 -4.79
CA PHE A 94 -25.66 -3.60 -3.61
C PHE A 94 -25.14 -5.04 -3.56
N ARG A 95 -25.99 -6.03 -3.82
CA ARG A 95 -25.59 -7.45 -3.87
C ARG A 95 -24.51 -7.69 -4.93
N ASN A 96 -24.65 -7.09 -6.10
CA ASN A 96 -23.68 -7.25 -7.17
C ASN A 96 -22.32 -6.64 -6.80
N GLN A 97 -22.32 -5.45 -6.19
CA GLN A 97 -21.11 -4.80 -5.71
C GLN A 97 -20.45 -5.62 -4.59
N ASP A 98 -21.21 -6.10 -3.63
CA ASP A 98 -20.71 -6.91 -2.51
C ASP A 98 -20.02 -8.20 -3.03
N ASN A 99 -20.68 -8.92 -3.94
CA ASN A 99 -20.09 -10.10 -4.59
C ASN A 99 -18.84 -9.76 -5.40
N TYR A 100 -18.83 -8.63 -6.12
CA TYR A 100 -17.68 -8.18 -6.88
C TYR A 100 -16.48 -7.94 -5.98
N TRP A 101 -16.66 -7.17 -4.90
CA TRP A 101 -15.60 -6.84 -3.97
C TRP A 101 -15.11 -8.05 -3.19
N GLN A 102 -16.01 -8.94 -2.79
CA GLN A 102 -15.65 -10.19 -2.12
C GLN A 102 -14.79 -11.07 -3.03
N LYS A 103 -15.18 -11.24 -4.31
CA LYS A 103 -14.40 -12.01 -5.28
C LYS A 103 -13.04 -11.37 -5.55
N ARG A 104 -12.99 -10.04 -5.66
CA ARG A 104 -11.75 -9.30 -5.87
C ARG A 104 -10.80 -9.45 -4.69
N LEU A 105 -11.32 -9.39 -3.46
CA LEU A 105 -10.53 -9.56 -2.25
C LEU A 105 -9.95 -10.98 -2.16
N GLN A 106 -10.76 -11.99 -2.49
CA GLN A 106 -10.32 -13.38 -2.53
C GLN A 106 -9.22 -13.62 -3.58
N ASP A 107 -9.36 -13.06 -4.78
CA ASP A 107 -8.32 -13.15 -5.82
C ASP A 107 -7.02 -12.47 -5.39
N LEU A 108 -7.11 -11.32 -4.71
CA LEU A 108 -5.96 -10.61 -4.17
C LEU A 108 -5.26 -11.43 -3.09
N GLU A 109 -6.03 -12.00 -2.15
CA GLU A 109 -5.51 -12.87 -1.09
C GLU A 109 -4.82 -14.11 -1.69
N GLN A 110 -5.43 -14.74 -2.69
CA GLN A 110 -4.86 -15.89 -3.38
C GLN A 110 -3.53 -15.54 -4.05
N LYS A 111 -3.46 -14.41 -4.77
CA LYS A 111 -2.21 -13.93 -5.41
C LYS A 111 -1.13 -13.64 -4.38
N HIS A 112 -1.48 -12.98 -3.27
CA HIS A 112 -0.52 -12.73 -2.20
C HIS A 112 -0.01 -14.02 -1.56
N SER A 113 -0.89 -15.00 -1.36
CA SER A 113 -0.52 -16.33 -0.87
C SER A 113 0.45 -17.03 -1.82
N GLU A 114 0.19 -17.00 -3.14
CA GLU A 114 1.08 -17.56 -4.15
C GLU A 114 2.46 -16.89 -4.16
N ILE A 115 2.50 -15.56 -4.12
CA ILE A 115 3.76 -14.80 -4.06
C ILE A 115 4.55 -15.15 -2.78
N ASN A 116 3.88 -15.18 -1.63
CA ASN A 116 4.51 -15.54 -0.36
C ASN A 116 5.06 -16.96 -0.40
N ASN A 117 4.34 -17.92 -1.00
CA ASN A 117 4.82 -19.29 -1.15
C ASN A 117 6.10 -19.36 -2.00
N ILE A 118 6.16 -18.64 -3.12
CA ILE A 118 7.35 -18.57 -3.98
C ILE A 118 8.53 -17.93 -3.23
N ILE A 119 8.29 -16.80 -2.54
CA ILE A 119 9.34 -16.11 -1.76
C ILE A 119 9.88 -17.02 -0.66
N ASN A 120 9.00 -17.68 0.10
CA ASN A 120 9.41 -18.58 1.17
C ASN A 120 10.20 -19.79 0.64
N ALA A 121 9.81 -20.33 -0.52
CA ALA A 121 10.52 -21.44 -1.15
C ALA A 121 11.94 -21.04 -1.59
N GLU A 122 12.09 -19.91 -2.28
CA GLU A 122 13.41 -19.40 -2.70
C GLU A 122 14.26 -18.98 -1.50
N TYR A 123 13.65 -18.37 -0.47
CA TYR A 123 14.35 -18.04 0.78
C TYR A 123 14.89 -19.30 1.46
N LYS A 124 14.05 -20.33 1.62
CA LYS A 124 14.47 -21.59 2.23
C LYS A 124 15.60 -22.25 1.44
N LYS A 125 15.50 -22.27 0.12
CA LYS A 125 16.54 -22.79 -0.77
C LYS A 125 17.85 -22.01 -0.64
N ALA A 126 17.80 -20.67 -0.61
CA ALA A 126 18.98 -19.84 -0.41
C ALA A 126 19.60 -20.08 0.98
N ALA A 127 18.78 -20.20 2.02
CA ALA A 127 19.25 -20.53 3.36
C ALA A 127 19.92 -21.90 3.40
N GLU A 128 19.34 -22.92 2.75
CA GLU A 128 19.95 -24.25 2.64
C GLU A 128 21.28 -24.21 1.88
N GLN A 129 21.38 -23.43 0.80
CA GLN A 129 22.64 -23.26 0.06
C GLN A 129 23.73 -22.61 0.92
N LEU A 130 23.40 -21.57 1.70
CA LEU A 130 24.36 -20.96 2.63
C LEU A 130 24.83 -21.97 3.69
N ASN A 131 23.89 -22.68 4.32
CA ASN A 131 24.20 -23.69 5.32
C ASN A 131 24.98 -24.90 4.75
N ALA A 132 24.78 -25.24 3.47
CA ALA A 132 25.53 -26.30 2.80
C ALA A 132 26.96 -25.85 2.48
N ASN A 133 27.13 -24.60 2.01
CA ASN A 133 28.45 -24.01 1.77
C ASN A 133 29.26 -23.84 3.07
N ASP A 134 28.60 -23.66 4.22
CA ASP A 134 29.24 -23.67 5.54
C ASP A 134 29.79 -25.06 5.92
N LYS A 135 29.14 -26.14 5.46
CA LYS A 135 29.51 -27.54 5.78
C LYS A 135 30.59 -28.13 4.86
N ASP A 136 30.64 -27.69 3.61
CA ASP A 136 31.67 -28.14 2.65
C ASP A 136 33.05 -27.48 2.88
N GLY A 137 33.21 -26.79 4.02
CA GLY A 137 34.42 -26.08 4.34
C GLY A 137 34.55 -24.89 3.40
N ILE A 138 33.93 -23.77 3.77
CA ILE A 138 34.25 -22.47 3.20
C ILE A 138 35.77 -22.43 3.11
N ASN A 139 36.31 -22.41 1.89
CA ASN A 139 37.73 -22.21 1.69
C ASN A 139 38.07 -20.97 2.50
N ALA A 140 38.81 -21.13 3.59
CA ALA A 140 39.08 -20.08 4.58
C ALA A 140 39.79 -18.86 3.97
N GLN A 141 40.05 -18.90 2.67
CA GLN A 141 40.57 -17.86 1.80
C GLN A 141 39.52 -16.81 1.41
N ASP A 142 38.22 -17.15 1.37
CA ASP A 142 37.14 -16.18 1.10
C ASP A 142 36.59 -15.52 2.37
N THR A 143 36.91 -16.05 3.56
CA THR A 143 36.62 -15.40 4.84
C THR A 143 37.73 -14.46 5.31
N ILE A 144 38.85 -14.36 4.56
CA ILE A 144 39.90 -13.39 4.84
C ILE A 144 39.34 -12.01 4.57
N GLN A 145 39.19 -11.22 5.64
CA GLN A 145 38.82 -9.81 5.55
C GLN A 145 39.61 -9.13 4.42
N PRO A 146 38.92 -8.62 3.38
CA PRO A 146 39.59 -7.98 2.26
C PRO A 146 40.51 -6.87 2.76
N CYS A 147 41.72 -6.81 2.20
CA CYS A 147 42.67 -5.73 2.47
C CYS A 147 43.16 -5.62 3.94
N LYS A 148 43.07 -6.70 4.73
CA LYS A 148 43.54 -6.74 6.14
C LYS A 148 44.96 -6.21 6.32
N SER A 149 45.90 -6.62 5.47
CA SER A 149 47.29 -6.15 5.52
C SER A 149 47.43 -4.62 5.41
N ASN A 150 46.68 -3.98 4.50
CA ASN A 150 46.71 -2.53 4.34
C ASN A 150 45.96 -1.83 5.49
N SER A 151 44.87 -2.42 5.99
CA SER A 151 44.17 -1.94 7.19
C SER A 151 45.09 -1.89 8.41
N ASP A 152 45.90 -2.92 8.63
CA ASP A 152 46.82 -2.99 9.76
C ASP A 152 47.92 -1.92 9.66
N LYS A 153 48.40 -1.62 8.45
CA LYS A 153 49.39 -0.55 8.20
C LYS A 153 48.82 0.84 8.47
N VAL A 154 47.60 1.11 7.98
CA VAL A 154 46.90 2.39 8.23
C VAL A 154 46.67 2.58 9.72
N PHE A 155 46.21 1.53 10.41
CA PHE A 155 45.96 1.56 11.84
C PHE A 155 47.23 1.85 12.64
N LYS A 156 48.34 1.17 12.32
CA LYS A 156 49.65 1.45 12.94
C LYS A 156 50.11 2.88 12.70
N CYS A 157 49.97 3.38 11.47
CA CYS A 157 50.38 4.76 11.16
C CYS A 157 49.61 5.80 11.98
N TYR A 158 48.31 5.61 12.19
CA TYR A 158 47.54 6.51 13.06
C TYR A 158 47.92 6.38 14.55
N GLN A 159 48.37 5.21 15.00
CA GLN A 159 48.91 5.05 16.35
C GLN A 159 50.24 5.78 16.52
N ASP A 160 51.11 5.71 15.51
CA ASP A 160 52.44 6.32 15.55
C ASP A 160 52.40 7.86 15.37
N TYR A 161 51.45 8.38 14.59
CA TYR A 161 51.33 9.81 14.25
C TYR A 161 49.96 10.42 14.60
N PRO A 162 49.56 10.47 15.88
CA PRO A 162 48.22 10.91 16.29
C PRO A 162 47.94 12.40 16.00
N LYS A 163 48.99 13.23 15.88
CA LYS A 163 48.87 14.67 15.57
C LYS A 163 49.25 15.02 14.12
N GLU A 164 49.75 14.05 13.36
CA GLU A 164 50.28 14.23 12.01
C GLU A 164 49.72 13.18 11.04
N ILE A 165 48.40 13.01 11.06
CA ILE A 165 47.68 11.99 10.29
C ILE A 165 47.87 12.10 8.77
N LEU A 166 48.29 13.27 8.27
CA LEU A 166 48.56 13.51 6.85
C LEU A 166 49.75 12.67 6.33
N ASN A 167 50.67 12.27 7.21
CA ASN A 167 51.77 11.37 6.86
C ASN A 167 51.28 9.96 6.49
N CYS A 168 50.06 9.60 6.90
CA CYS A 168 49.44 8.31 6.60
C CYS A 168 48.62 8.30 5.30
N SER A 169 48.56 9.42 4.58
CA SER A 169 47.73 9.58 3.37
C SER A 169 48.02 8.53 2.29
N SER A 170 49.29 8.20 2.05
CA SER A 170 49.70 7.17 1.08
C SER A 170 49.20 5.77 1.46
N LEU A 171 49.27 5.40 2.73
CA LEU A 171 48.79 4.10 3.23
C LEU A 171 47.25 3.99 3.13
N VAL A 172 46.54 5.09 3.34
CA VAL A 172 45.08 5.16 3.19
C VAL A 172 44.68 5.00 1.72
N GLU A 173 45.44 5.60 0.81
CA GLU A 173 45.23 5.45 -0.64
C GLU A 173 45.45 3.99 -1.08
N GLU A 174 46.51 3.33 -0.60
CA GLU A 174 46.75 1.90 -0.85
C GLU A 174 45.63 1.00 -0.31
N PHE A 175 45.09 1.34 0.87
CA PHE A 175 43.93 0.65 1.43
C PHE A 175 42.68 0.85 0.58
N SER A 176 42.37 2.09 0.19
CA SER A 176 41.22 2.41 -0.66
C SER A 176 41.29 1.68 -2.00
N ASN A 177 42.46 1.75 -2.67
CA ASN A 177 42.69 1.08 -3.94
C ASN A 177 42.47 -0.44 -3.84
N CYS A 178 42.92 -1.07 -2.75
CA CYS A 178 42.66 -2.48 -2.52
C CYS A 178 41.17 -2.79 -2.37
N VAL A 179 40.43 -1.96 -1.61
CA VAL A 179 38.98 -2.14 -1.42
C VAL A 179 38.23 -1.97 -2.73
N ASP A 180 38.57 -0.94 -3.51
CA ASP A 180 37.95 -0.65 -4.79
C ASP A 180 38.22 -1.76 -5.81
N GLN A 181 39.45 -2.27 -5.87
CA GLN A 181 39.79 -3.41 -6.72
C GLN A 181 39.01 -4.67 -6.34
N ARG A 182 38.92 -5.00 -5.04
CA ARG A 182 38.14 -6.18 -4.59
C ARG A 182 36.65 -5.99 -4.86
N ARG A 183 36.10 -4.80 -4.64
CA ARG A 183 34.72 -4.47 -4.96
C ARG A 183 34.43 -4.63 -6.45
N ALA A 184 35.33 -4.13 -7.31
CA ALA A 184 35.23 -4.28 -8.76
C ALA A 184 35.29 -5.76 -9.19
N GLN A 185 36.17 -6.56 -8.59
CA GLN A 185 36.27 -8.01 -8.86
C GLN A 185 34.98 -8.74 -8.50
N VAL A 186 34.39 -8.46 -7.33
CA VAL A 186 33.12 -9.09 -6.90
C VAL A 186 31.97 -8.70 -7.81
N ILE A 187 31.91 -7.45 -8.27
CA ILE A 187 30.88 -6.98 -9.20
C ILE A 187 31.05 -7.62 -10.58
N ALA A 188 32.29 -7.75 -11.07
CA ALA A 188 32.59 -8.34 -12.38
C ALA A 188 32.42 -9.87 -12.43
N ALA A 189 32.46 -10.54 -11.28
CA ALA A 189 32.26 -11.99 -11.16
C ALA A 189 30.78 -12.41 -11.06
N ARG A 190 29.84 -11.46 -11.03
CA ARG A 190 28.39 -11.69 -11.12
C ARG A 190 27.91 -11.67 -12.56
#